data_AF-A0A8X6X8T7-F1
#
_entry.id   AF-A0A8X6X8T7-F1
#
_cell.length_a   1.000
_cell.length_b   1.000
_cell.length_c   1.000
_cell.angle_alpha   90.00
_cell.angle_beta   90.00
_cell.angle_gamma   90.00
#
_symmetry.space_group_name_H-M   'P 1'
#
loop_
_entity.id
_entity.type
_entity.pdbx_description
1 polymer ?
#
loop_
_entity_poly.entity_id
_entity_poly.type
_entity_poly.pdbx_seq_one_letter_code
_entity_poly.pdbx_strand_id
1 'polypeptide(L)'
;METIASRRYRVVLFETVKHAIKPAPYLTTRYLLKLVHERKKYPFISAVIQNRTYLDDILSGANNITIARNDAPMYWLHERGFSTFCK
;
A
#
# COMPACT_ATOMS: atom_id res chain seq x y z
N MET A 1 -21.06 -47.41 13.73
CA MET A 1 -20.70 -46.14 14.38
C MET A 1 -19.45 -45.63 13.71
N GLU A 2 -19.57 -44.65 12.81
CA GLU A 2 -18.40 -44.06 12.14
C GLU A 2 -17.75 -43.02 13.05
N THR A 3 -16.48 -43.23 13.34
CA THR A 3 -15.65 -42.31 14.12
C THR A 3 -15.29 -41.12 13.24
N ILE A 4 -15.91 -39.96 13.47
CA ILE A 4 -15.57 -38.72 12.76
C ILE A 4 -14.15 -38.33 13.18
N ALA A 5 -13.19 -38.49 12.26
CA ALA A 5 -11.81 -38.09 12.47
C ALA A 5 -11.74 -36.59 12.81
N SER A 6 -11.20 -36.25 13.98
CA SER A 6 -11.06 -34.85 14.39
C SER A 6 -10.01 -34.17 13.50
N ARG A 7 -10.47 -33.26 12.63
CA ARG A 7 -9.56 -32.45 11.81
C ARG A 7 -8.93 -31.38 12.71
N ARG A 8 -7.61 -31.41 12.84
CA ARG A 8 -6.84 -30.32 13.44
C ARG A 8 -6.82 -29.13 12.47
N TYR A 9 -7.39 -28.01 12.89
CA TYR A 9 -7.27 -26.74 12.19
C TYR A 9 -6.18 -25.88 12.86
N ARG A 10 -5.44 -25.13 12.05
CA ARG A 10 -4.55 -24.08 12.55
C ARG A 10 -5.29 -22.75 12.44
N VAL A 11 -5.56 -22.11 13.57
CA VAL A 11 -6.07 -20.74 13.60
C VAL A 11 -4.89 -19.79 13.49
N VAL A 12 -4.97 -18.81 12.60
CA VAL A 12 -3.99 -17.73 12.46
C VAL A 12 -4.71 -16.41 12.63
N LEU A 13 -4.21 -15.58 13.53
CA LEU A 13 -4.70 -14.22 13.75
C LEU A 13 -3.73 -13.24 13.09
N PHE A 14 -4.27 -12.20 12.47
CA PHE A 14 -3.48 -11.14 11.87
C PHE A 14 -3.57 -9.88 12.74
N GLU A 15 -2.40 -9.39 13.17
CA GLU A 15 -2.29 -8.14 13.93
C GLU A 15 -2.32 -6.89 13.04
N THR A 16 -2.19 -7.08 11.72
CA THR A 16 -2.13 -6.02 10.72
C THR A 16 -3.19 -6.21 9.64
N VAL A 17 -3.62 -5.10 9.07
CA VAL A 17 -4.48 -5.08 7.88
C VAL A 17 -3.76 -5.82 6.75
N LYS A 18 -4.41 -6.85 6.20
CA LYS A 18 -3.89 -7.60 5.05
C LYS A 18 -4.41 -7.04 3.75
N HIS A 19 -3.73 -7.36 2.65
CA HIS A 19 -4.31 -7.16 1.33
C HIS A 19 -5.60 -7.97 1.19
N ALA A 20 -6.51 -7.50 0.34
CA ALA A 20 -7.78 -8.17 0.02
C ALA A 20 -8.81 -8.33 1.17
N ILE A 21 -8.62 -7.66 2.32
CA ILE A 21 -9.70 -7.54 3.32
C ILE A 21 -10.49 -6.26 3.08
N LYS A 22 -11.82 -6.31 3.26
CA LYS A 22 -12.75 -5.20 2.99
C LYS A 22 -12.32 -3.83 3.55
N PRO A 23 -11.76 -3.69 4.77
CA PRO A 23 -11.35 -2.38 5.27
C PRO A 23 -9.99 -1.90 4.75
N ALA A 24 -9.19 -2.76 4.10
CA ALA A 24 -7.82 -2.43 3.72
C ALA A 24 -7.71 -1.21 2.80
N PRO A 25 -8.51 -1.10 1.71
CA PRO A 25 -8.44 0.06 0.84
C PRO A 25 -8.68 1.36 1.61
N TYR A 26 -9.75 1.40 2.42
CA TYR A 26 -10.13 2.58 3.20
C TYR A 26 -9.05 3.03 4.20
N LEU A 27 -8.50 2.07 4.97
CA LEU A 27 -7.48 2.38 5.98
C LEU A 27 -6.18 2.88 5.32
N THR A 28 -5.78 2.26 4.21
CA THR A 28 -4.63 2.68 3.41
C THR A 28 -4.85 4.07 2.81
N THR A 29 -6.04 4.35 2.24
CA THR A 29 -6.41 5.69 1.73
C THR A 29 -6.25 6.75 2.79
N ARG A 30 -6.87 6.54 3.95
CA ARG A 30 -6.93 7.53 5.01
C ARG A 30 -5.52 7.87 5.51
N TYR A 31 -4.67 6.86 5.67
CA TYR A 31 -3.30 7.06 6.13
C TYR A 31 -2.45 7.80 5.09
N LEU A 32 -2.56 7.44 3.81
CA LEU A 32 -1.84 8.13 2.73
C LEU A 32 -2.28 9.60 2.58
N LEU A 33 -3.59 9.88 2.67
CA LEU A 33 -4.10 11.25 2.66
C LEU A 33 -3.59 12.07 3.85
N LYS A 34 -3.52 11.46 5.05
CA LYS A 34 -2.91 12.09 6.22
C LYS A 34 -1.45 12.44 5.98
N LEU A 35 -0.65 11.50 5.46
CA LEU A 35 0.76 11.72 5.16
C LEU A 35 0.99 12.85 4.15
N VAL A 36 0.14 12.93 3.13
CA VAL A 36 0.15 13.99 2.13
C VAL A 36 -0.17 15.36 2.77
N HIS A 37 -1.19 15.41 3.62
CA HIS A 37 -1.58 16.65 4.30
C HIS A 37 -0.49 17.16 5.25
N GLU A 38 0.16 16.25 5.98
CA GLU A 38 1.22 16.58 6.95
C GLU A 38 2.53 17.01 6.30
N ARG A 39 2.80 16.60 5.05
CA ARG A 39 4.03 16.96 4.33
C ARG A 39 3.78 17.29 2.87
N LYS A 40 3.70 18.59 2.56
CA LYS A 40 3.76 19.16 1.19
C LYS A 40 5.10 18.94 0.45
N LYS A 41 5.96 18.03 0.94
CA LYS A 41 7.35 17.86 0.46
C LYS A 41 7.43 17.23 -0.93
N TYR A 42 6.36 16.54 -1.38
CA TYR A 42 6.32 15.84 -2.67
C TYR A 42 5.01 16.12 -3.41
N PRO A 43 4.92 17.23 -4.17
CA PRO A 43 3.68 17.65 -4.83
C PRO A 43 3.15 16.61 -5.83
N PHE A 44 4.05 15.85 -6.48
CA PHE A 44 3.66 14.82 -7.43
C PHE A 44 2.94 13.63 -6.76
N ILE A 45 3.50 13.05 -5.69
CA ILE A 45 2.84 11.97 -4.93
C ILE A 45 1.55 12.44 -4.29
N SER A 46 1.55 13.67 -3.76
CA SER A 46 0.35 14.29 -3.21
C SER A 46 -0.78 14.28 -4.24
N ALA A 47 -0.50 14.74 -5.46
CA ALA A 47 -1.47 14.76 -6.54
C ALA A 47 -1.93 13.35 -6.95
N VAL A 48 -1.01 12.38 -7.04
CA VAL A 48 -1.34 10.98 -7.38
C VAL A 48 -2.23 10.33 -6.32
N ILE A 49 -1.93 10.51 -5.03
CA ILE A 49 -2.72 9.97 -3.92
C ILE A 49 -4.08 10.68 -3.83
N GLN A 50 -4.14 11.98 -4.07
CA GLN A 50 -5.39 12.75 -4.02
C GLN A 50 -6.35 12.45 -5.18
N ASN A 51 -5.83 12.07 -6.35
CA ASN A 51 -6.63 11.84 -7.57
C ASN A 51 -7.01 10.38 -7.82
N ARG A 52 -6.62 9.40 -6.98
CA ARG A 52 -6.89 7.97 -7.26
C ARG A 52 -7.77 7.30 -6.21
N THR A 53 -8.74 6.52 -6.71
CA THR A 53 -9.81 5.85 -5.94
C THR A 53 -9.47 4.40 -5.55
N TYR A 54 -8.35 3.84 -6.04
CA TYR A 54 -7.94 2.46 -5.79
C TYR A 54 -6.44 2.40 -5.47
N LEU A 55 -6.08 1.93 -4.28
CA LEU A 55 -4.81 2.22 -3.61
C LEU A 55 -3.87 1.04 -3.40
N ASP A 56 -4.22 -0.12 -3.92
CA ASP A 56 -3.28 -1.25 -3.91
C ASP A 56 -2.13 -1.01 -4.90
N ASP A 57 -2.35 -0.23 -5.96
CA ASP A 57 -1.33 0.14 -6.95
C ASP A 57 -1.19 1.66 -7.10
N ILE A 58 0.03 2.16 -6.90
CA ILE A 58 0.39 3.56 -7.16
C ILE A 58 1.21 3.59 -8.46
N LEU A 59 0.66 4.24 -9.48
CA LEU A 59 1.33 4.45 -10.76
C LEU A 59 1.87 5.88 -10.83
N SER A 60 3.19 6.00 -10.90
CA SER A 60 3.92 7.22 -11.28
C SER A 60 4.45 7.12 -12.71
N GLY A 61 4.48 8.25 -13.41
CA GLY A 61 5.07 8.36 -14.74
C GLY A 61 6.32 9.23 -14.68
N ALA A 62 7.33 8.90 -15.49
CA ALA A 62 8.56 9.66 -15.62
C ALA A 62 8.94 9.83 -17.09
N ASN A 63 9.56 10.98 -17.42
CA ASN A 63 9.93 11.31 -18.80
C ASN A 63 11.16 10.53 -19.30
N ASN A 64 11.90 9.86 -18.41
CA ASN A 64 13.02 8.98 -18.76
C ASN A 64 13.31 7.96 -17.65
N ILE A 65 14.09 6.93 -17.99
CA ILE A 65 14.42 5.81 -17.10
C ILE A 65 15.25 6.24 -15.87
N THR A 66 16.09 7.27 -16.00
CA THR A 66 16.91 7.78 -14.89
C THR A 66 16.02 8.42 -13.83
N ILE A 67 15.01 9.19 -14.23
CA ILE A 67 14.03 9.78 -13.32
C ILE A 67 13.14 8.69 -12.73
N ALA A 68 12.69 7.72 -13.54
CA ALA A 68 11.88 6.58 -13.04
C ALA A 68 12.60 5.78 -11.96
N ARG A 69 13.90 5.53 -12.12
CA ARG A 69 14.73 4.80 -11.15
C ARG A 69 15.03 5.59 -9.88
N ASN A 70 15.15 6.91 -10.02
CA ASN A 70 15.41 7.81 -8.90
C ASN A 70 14.13 8.49 -8.40
N ASP A 71 12.97 7.88 -8.65
CA ASP A 71 11.67 8.49 -8.37
C ASP A 71 11.50 8.66 -6.85
N ALA A 72 11.87 9.86 -6.37
CA ALA A 72 11.79 10.30 -4.98
C ALA A 72 10.44 9.99 -4.31
N PRO A 73 9.30 10.05 -5.03
CA PRO A 73 8.06 9.38 -4.69
C PRO A 73 8.16 7.99 -4.03
N MET A 74 8.71 7.02 -4.74
CA MET A 74 8.76 5.63 -4.27
C MET A 74 9.72 5.48 -3.10
N TYR A 75 10.83 6.22 -3.12
CA TYR A 75 11.74 6.27 -1.99
C TYR A 75 11.04 6.79 -0.72
N TRP A 76 10.19 7.81 -0.85
CA TRP A 76 9.43 8.38 0.27
C TRP A 76 8.42 7.40 0.89
N LEU A 77 7.77 6.58 0.07
CA LEU A 77 6.88 5.49 0.53
C LEU A 77 7.68 4.37 1.19
N HIS A 78 8.81 3.98 0.61
CA HIS A 78 9.71 2.97 1.18
C HIS A 78 10.21 3.35 2.57
N GLU A 79 10.64 4.61 2.77
CA GLU A 79 11.02 5.13 4.09
C GLU A 79 9.91 5.04 5.16
N ARG A 80 8.65 4.86 4.74
CA ARG A 80 7.46 4.76 5.61
C ARG A 80 6.95 3.33 5.77
N GLY A 81 7.72 2.34 5.31
CA GLY A 81 7.39 0.92 5.45
C GLY A 81 6.41 0.40 4.40
N PHE A 82 6.15 1.16 3.33
CA PHE A 82 5.41 0.64 2.18
C PHE A 82 6.33 -0.19 1.29
N SER A 83 5.86 -1.36 0.88
CA SER A 83 6.51 -2.12 -0.18
C SER A 83 6.39 -1.36 -1.49
N THR A 84 7.52 -1.02 -2.09
CA THR A 84 7.57 -0.39 -3.40
C THR A 84 8.29 -1.33 -4.36
N PHE A 85 7.75 -1.47 -5.57
CA PHE A 85 8.36 -2.24 -6.64
C PHE A 85 8.59 -1.30 -7.81
N CYS A 86 9.86 -1.06 -8.15
CA CYS A 86 10.22 -0.43 -9.41
C CYS A 86 10.47 -1.57 -10.42
N LYS A 87 9.57 -1.74 -11.39
CA LYS A 87 9.80 -2.65 -12.53
C LYS A 87 10.51 -1.89 -13.65
#